data_AF-A0A318HEP7-F1
#
_entry.id   AF-A0A318HEP7-F1
#
_cell.length_a   1.000
_cell.length_b   1.000
_cell.length_c   1.000
_cell.angle_alpha   90.00
_cell.angle_beta   90.00
_cell.angle_gamma   90.00
#
_symmetry.space_group_name_H-M   'P 1'
#
loop_
_entity.id
_entity.type
_entity.pdbx_description
1 polymer ?
#
loop_
_entity_poly.entity_id
_entity_poly.type
_entity_poly.pdbx_seq_one_letter_code
_entity_poly.pdbx_strand_id
1 'polypeptide(L)'
;MYFVGLDLAWGERNPTGVAVVDDKGALVQVSAQTDDASILATIRPYVADDCVVGVDAPLIVTNPKGNRSCEAALNKDFAKFQAGAHPSNTGKPEFANGTRGGRLATATDLDLDPFSPRPRRALEVYPHAASVALFRLGRTLKYKDKKGRKLEKMQSELLRLMTLIEGLKDADVPLQVAGHDDWKHLRRSVETATRKSELRRAEDPIDAVLCAYVALYSVRRPADVTVYGDIDTGYILTPTLPPGLTPQPAEPIPATARTAIADYEARRPALVTATANYLQLVTALLDDAGINYLSITARTKSIESFAAKAERAVDGQRLFSDPLVEITDQVGLRVITYLREDVDAVATLLTDEMRLLDDRDMGLETAREGRWGYASRHLLVGVEGEQQPASIQVRTVLQHAWAEFEHDIRYKGSIPAEHAPDLDRRFTLAAGLLELADREFTAIRERLRVTMTGNEAGDEETEASTDPRIATPVLATYLGNRYSDAGWSRTDHYGWISGLLLELGITSLDELTSVLDTVDADAINRAMGYRYPAGAVRRLDDALLAVFGDRYLRLHGNAHRVGLLADRLKRLRNVDN
;
A
#
# COMPACT_ATOMS: atom_id res chain seq x y z
N MET A 1 -34.24 -4.83 25.71
CA MET A 1 -32.84 -4.41 25.85
C MET A 1 -32.09 -4.85 24.60
N TYR A 2 -31.19 -4.01 24.08
CA TYR A 2 -30.33 -4.35 22.95
C TYR A 2 -28.86 -4.44 23.36
N PHE A 3 -28.10 -5.26 22.63
CA PHE A 3 -26.67 -5.40 22.79
C PHE A 3 -26.00 -4.94 21.50
N VAL A 4 -25.25 -3.85 21.59
CA VAL A 4 -24.59 -3.24 20.44
C VAL A 4 -23.11 -3.61 20.49
N GLY A 5 -22.53 -3.91 19.35
CA GLY A 5 -21.11 -4.17 19.20
C GLY A 5 -20.48 -3.20 18.21
N LEU A 6 -19.35 -2.64 18.58
CA LEU A 6 -18.56 -1.73 17.76
C LEU A 6 -17.14 -2.29 17.63
N ASP A 7 -16.70 -2.66 16.42
CA ASP A 7 -15.27 -2.84 16.13
C ASP A 7 -14.71 -1.52 15.61
N LEU A 8 -14.14 -0.74 16.53
CA LEU A 8 -13.93 0.70 16.34
C LEU A 8 -12.48 0.98 15.97
N ALA A 9 -12.27 1.42 14.73
CA ALA A 9 -10.99 1.94 14.32
C ALA A 9 -10.62 3.17 15.17
N TRP A 10 -9.36 3.25 15.64
CA TRP A 10 -8.92 4.34 16.51
C TRP A 10 -8.95 5.72 15.82
N GLY A 11 -8.78 5.76 14.49
CA GLY A 11 -8.90 6.98 13.67
C GLY A 11 -10.28 7.16 13.02
N GLU A 12 -10.63 8.39 12.67
CA GLU A 12 -12.00 8.80 12.29
C GLU A 12 -12.40 8.48 10.84
N ARG A 13 -11.47 8.05 9.99
CA ARG A 13 -11.72 7.82 8.54
C ARG A 13 -11.74 6.35 8.14
N ASN A 14 -11.43 5.46 9.06
CA ASN A 14 -11.40 4.03 8.78
C ASN A 14 -12.79 3.42 9.04
N PRO A 15 -13.19 2.40 8.26
CA PRO A 15 -14.41 1.67 8.51
C PRO A 15 -14.48 1.16 9.96
N THR A 16 -15.70 1.07 10.48
CA THR A 16 -16.03 0.58 11.81
C THR A 16 -17.20 -0.37 11.67
N GLY A 17 -17.05 -1.57 12.22
CA GLY A 17 -18.13 -2.55 12.26
C GLY A 17 -19.18 -2.13 13.28
N VAL A 18 -20.45 -2.29 12.92
CA VAL A 18 -21.59 -2.10 13.83
C VAL A 18 -22.47 -3.33 13.76
N ALA A 19 -22.75 -3.93 14.91
CA ALA A 19 -23.72 -5.01 15.03
C ALA A 19 -24.69 -4.77 16.20
N VAL A 20 -25.92 -5.26 16.07
CA VAL A 20 -26.90 -5.20 17.15
C VAL A 20 -27.59 -6.56 17.30
N VAL A 21 -27.68 -7.00 18.55
CA VAL A 21 -28.33 -8.22 18.97
C VAL A 21 -29.47 -7.88 19.92
N ASP A 22 -30.62 -8.51 19.76
CA ASP A 22 -31.77 -8.33 20.66
C ASP A 22 -31.64 -9.12 21.96
N ASP A 23 -32.63 -9.01 22.84
CA ASP A 23 -32.64 -9.69 24.13
C ASP A 23 -32.72 -11.23 24.03
N LYS A 24 -33.19 -11.76 22.89
CA LYS A 24 -33.27 -13.20 22.61
C LYS A 24 -32.00 -13.75 21.95
N GLY A 25 -31.01 -12.90 21.72
CA GLY A 25 -29.78 -13.28 21.05
C GLY A 25 -29.91 -13.32 19.52
N ALA A 26 -30.94 -12.72 18.93
CA ALA A 26 -31.06 -12.62 17.48
C ALA A 26 -30.30 -11.40 16.95
N LEU A 27 -29.50 -11.59 15.90
CA LEU A 27 -28.88 -10.48 15.17
C LEU A 27 -29.98 -9.69 14.45
N VAL A 28 -30.04 -8.37 14.67
CA VAL A 28 -31.04 -7.48 14.07
C VAL A 28 -30.42 -6.39 13.19
N GLN A 29 -29.11 -6.17 13.28
CA GLN A 29 -28.38 -5.23 12.45
C GLN A 29 -26.92 -5.68 12.34
N VAL A 30 -26.33 -5.59 11.15
CA VAL A 30 -24.88 -5.69 10.95
C VAL A 30 -24.46 -4.84 9.74
N SER A 31 -23.46 -3.99 9.90
CA SER A 31 -23.00 -3.07 8.85
C SER A 31 -21.58 -2.56 9.10
N ALA A 32 -21.01 -1.86 8.12
CA ALA A 32 -19.80 -1.06 8.28
C ALA A 32 -20.15 0.41 8.11
N GLN A 33 -19.60 1.27 8.97
CA GLN A 33 -19.79 2.72 8.95
C GLN A 33 -18.43 3.43 8.82
N THR A 34 -18.38 4.59 8.18
CA THR A 34 -17.11 5.26 7.83
C THR A 34 -16.73 6.42 8.75
N ASP A 35 -17.67 6.92 9.55
CA ASP A 35 -17.48 8.08 10.42
C ASP A 35 -18.38 8.02 11.67
N ASP A 36 -18.14 8.90 12.64
CA ASP A 36 -18.87 8.90 13.92
C ASP A 36 -20.35 9.24 13.76
N ALA A 37 -20.69 10.10 12.79
CA ALA A 37 -22.08 10.50 12.56
C ALA A 37 -22.93 9.32 12.06
N SER A 38 -22.40 8.55 11.11
CA SER A 38 -23.03 7.35 10.57
C SER A 38 -23.10 6.21 11.58
N ILE A 39 -22.08 6.04 12.43
CA ILE A 39 -22.14 5.13 13.59
C ILE A 39 -23.27 5.52 14.53
N LEU A 40 -23.30 6.78 14.99
CA LEU A 40 -24.32 7.29 15.90
C LEU A 40 -25.73 7.17 15.32
N ALA A 41 -25.91 7.52 14.05
CA ALA A 41 -27.19 7.37 13.37
C ALA A 41 -27.66 5.91 13.33
N THR A 42 -26.75 4.97 13.11
CA THR A 42 -27.04 3.54 13.04
C THR A 42 -27.42 2.97 14.40
N ILE A 43 -26.72 3.35 15.49
CA ILE A 43 -26.97 2.77 16.81
C ILE A 43 -28.08 3.46 17.60
N ARG A 44 -28.40 4.73 17.30
CA ARG A 44 -29.36 5.56 18.05
C ARG A 44 -30.70 4.86 18.34
N PRO A 45 -31.34 4.13 17.39
CA PRO A 45 -32.59 3.41 17.66
C PRO A 45 -32.45 2.34 18.76
N TYR A 46 -31.26 1.77 18.90
CA TYR A 46 -30.97 0.63 19.79
C TYR A 46 -30.38 1.05 21.13
N VAL A 47 -29.91 2.29 21.23
CA VAL A 47 -29.42 2.91 22.48
C VAL A 47 -30.39 3.96 23.03
N ALA A 48 -31.66 3.93 22.62
CA ALA A 48 -32.70 4.83 23.16
C ALA A 48 -33.22 4.38 24.54
N ASP A 49 -33.28 3.07 24.77
CA ASP A 49 -33.70 2.45 26.03
C ASP A 49 -32.55 1.64 26.66
N ASP A 50 -32.88 0.63 27.47
CA ASP A 50 -31.93 -0.32 28.07
C ASP A 50 -31.01 -0.95 27.00
N CYS A 51 -29.70 -0.77 27.15
CA CYS A 51 -28.70 -1.26 26.23
C CYS A 51 -27.31 -1.45 26.86
N VAL A 52 -26.56 -2.40 26.32
CA VAL A 52 -25.13 -2.56 26.64
C VAL A 52 -24.34 -2.55 25.34
N VAL A 53 -23.35 -1.68 25.25
CA VAL A 53 -22.53 -1.48 24.06
C VAL A 53 -21.12 -2.02 24.31
N GLY A 54 -20.73 -3.09 23.63
CA GLY A 54 -19.35 -3.59 23.62
C GLY A 54 -18.53 -2.86 22.56
N VAL A 55 -17.42 -2.23 22.96
CA VAL A 55 -16.54 -1.44 22.09
C VAL A 55 -15.14 -2.05 22.04
N ASP A 56 -14.69 -2.50 20.86
CA ASP A 56 -13.28 -2.88 20.61
C ASP A 56 -12.43 -1.64 20.35
N ALA A 57 -12.32 -0.80 21.37
CA ALA A 57 -11.39 0.31 21.44
C ALA A 57 -11.27 0.80 22.88
N PRO A 58 -10.14 1.42 23.25
CA PRO A 58 -10.01 2.05 24.55
C PRO A 58 -11.14 3.02 24.83
N LEU A 59 -11.83 2.86 25.97
CA LEU A 59 -12.80 3.86 26.45
C LEU A 59 -12.10 4.91 27.30
N ILE A 60 -11.10 4.51 28.09
CA ILE A 60 -10.38 5.36 29.02
C ILE A 60 -8.88 5.13 28.87
N VAL A 61 -8.14 6.23 28.65
CA VAL A 61 -6.68 6.24 28.49
C VAL A 61 -6.12 7.44 29.24
N THR A 62 -5.40 7.18 30.33
CA THR A 62 -4.83 8.23 31.20
C THR A 62 -3.31 8.18 31.31
N ASN A 63 -2.70 7.05 30.96
CA ASN A 63 -1.26 6.84 31.04
C ASN A 63 -0.51 7.59 29.92
N PRO A 64 0.65 8.22 30.22
CA PRO A 64 1.40 8.99 29.24
C PRO A 64 2.14 8.13 28.21
N LYS A 65 2.61 6.94 28.60
CA LYS A 65 3.37 6.01 27.75
C LYS A 65 3.10 4.56 28.18
N GLY A 66 3.48 3.61 27.34
CA GLY A 66 3.43 2.17 27.64
C GLY A 66 2.02 1.58 27.64
N ASN A 67 1.89 0.40 28.24
CA ASN A 67 0.61 -0.28 28.45
C ASN A 67 -0.16 0.33 29.62
N ARG A 68 -1.49 0.34 29.54
CA ARG A 68 -2.38 0.51 30.69
C ARG A 68 -2.26 -0.67 31.66
N SER A 69 -2.65 -0.46 32.91
CA SER A 69 -2.73 -1.51 33.94
C SER A 69 -3.57 -2.69 33.47
N CYS A 70 -4.73 -2.42 32.85
CA CYS A 70 -5.63 -3.41 32.26
C CYS A 70 -4.98 -4.24 31.14
N GLU A 71 -4.30 -3.60 30.18
CA GLU A 71 -3.61 -4.25 29.07
C GLU A 71 -2.47 -5.16 29.59
N ALA A 72 -1.69 -4.66 30.56
CA ALA A 72 -0.62 -5.45 31.16
C ALA A 72 -1.17 -6.67 31.91
N ALA A 73 -2.31 -6.54 32.61
CA ALA A 73 -2.95 -7.65 33.30
C ALA A 73 -3.55 -8.67 32.31
N LEU A 74 -4.29 -8.22 31.30
CA LEU A 74 -4.83 -9.07 30.24
C LEU A 74 -3.71 -9.83 29.51
N ASN A 75 -2.59 -9.16 29.22
CA ASN A 75 -1.46 -9.77 28.52
C ASN A 75 -0.80 -10.91 29.31
N LYS A 76 -0.84 -10.91 30.65
CA LYS A 76 -0.36 -12.04 31.45
C LYS A 76 -1.14 -13.32 31.16
N ASP A 77 -2.44 -13.19 30.91
CA ASP A 77 -3.32 -14.33 30.67
C ASP A 77 -3.38 -14.72 29.19
N PHE A 78 -3.43 -13.72 28.30
CA PHE A 78 -3.78 -13.95 26.89
C PHE A 78 -2.61 -13.87 25.90
N ALA A 79 -1.45 -13.31 26.27
CA ALA A 79 -0.31 -13.21 25.33
C ALA A 79 0.19 -14.58 24.86
N LYS A 80 0.14 -15.61 25.72
CA LYS A 80 0.49 -17.00 25.39
C LYS A 80 -0.41 -17.63 24.31
N PHE A 81 -1.63 -17.12 24.14
CA PHE A 81 -2.56 -17.49 23.07
C PHE A 81 -2.45 -16.55 21.86
N GLN A 82 -1.47 -15.63 21.84
CA GLN A 82 -1.31 -14.58 20.82
C GLN A 82 -2.52 -13.63 20.75
N ALA A 83 -3.17 -13.42 21.90
CA ALA A 83 -4.32 -12.52 22.12
C ALA A 83 -3.95 -11.38 23.09
N GLY A 84 -2.72 -10.86 23.01
CA GLY A 84 -2.31 -9.71 23.83
C GLY A 84 -2.78 -8.39 23.24
N ALA A 85 -3.29 -7.50 24.09
CA ALA A 85 -3.66 -6.14 23.75
C ALA A 85 -2.41 -5.26 23.51
N HIS A 86 -2.54 -4.33 22.55
CA HIS A 86 -1.51 -3.34 22.25
C HIS A 86 -1.56 -2.17 23.25
N PRO A 87 -0.43 -1.47 23.49
CA PRO A 87 -0.39 -0.32 24.38
C PRO A 87 -1.30 0.81 23.90
N SER A 88 -2.13 1.34 24.78
CA SER A 88 -2.84 2.62 24.58
C SER A 88 -2.31 3.65 25.56
N ASN A 89 -1.98 4.85 25.08
CA ASN A 89 -1.42 5.92 25.92
C ASN A 89 -1.59 7.30 25.26
N THR A 90 -1.62 8.36 26.06
CA THR A 90 -1.86 9.74 25.59
C THR A 90 -0.72 10.32 24.74
N GLY A 91 0.43 9.65 24.67
CA GLY A 91 1.50 9.98 23.73
C GLY A 91 1.19 9.63 22.27
N LYS A 92 0.13 8.86 22.00
CA LYS A 92 -0.31 8.53 20.64
C LYS A 92 -1.28 9.59 20.09
N PRO A 93 -1.12 10.05 18.84
CA PRO A 93 -1.97 11.10 18.24
C PRO A 93 -3.47 10.79 18.29
N GLU A 94 -3.84 9.51 18.18
CA GLU A 94 -5.23 9.04 18.17
C GLU A 94 -5.98 9.32 19.48
N PHE A 95 -5.25 9.52 20.59
CA PHE A 95 -5.82 9.79 21.91
C PHE A 95 -5.62 11.24 22.38
N ALA A 96 -5.05 12.12 21.54
CA ALA A 96 -4.79 13.51 21.89
C ALA A 96 -6.07 14.29 22.28
N ASN A 97 -7.22 13.91 21.70
CA ASN A 97 -8.53 14.50 21.97
C ASN A 97 -9.47 13.52 22.71
N GLY A 98 -8.89 12.71 23.61
CA GLY A 98 -9.59 11.60 24.25
C GLY A 98 -9.83 10.43 23.31
N THR A 99 -10.45 9.38 23.82
CA THR A 99 -10.70 8.15 23.05
C THR A 99 -11.94 8.29 22.16
N ARG A 100 -11.91 7.71 20.96
CA ARG A 100 -13.07 7.70 20.06
C ARG A 100 -14.27 6.97 20.69
N GLY A 101 -14.03 5.84 21.36
CA GLY A 101 -15.07 5.09 22.07
C GLY A 101 -15.70 5.88 23.22
N GLY A 102 -14.89 6.60 24.01
CA GLY A 102 -15.38 7.47 25.08
C GLY A 102 -16.22 8.64 24.56
N ARG A 103 -15.86 9.23 23.41
CA ARG A 103 -16.67 10.27 22.75
C ARG A 103 -18.03 9.74 22.29
N LEU A 104 -18.07 8.55 21.66
CA LEU A 104 -19.33 7.93 21.23
C LEU A 104 -20.24 7.59 22.41
N ALA A 105 -19.67 7.06 23.50
CA ALA A 105 -20.42 6.78 24.72
C ALA A 105 -20.98 8.06 25.37
N THR A 106 -20.18 9.14 25.40
CA THR A 106 -20.64 10.46 25.88
C THR A 106 -21.78 11.00 25.02
N ALA A 107 -21.67 10.89 23.69
CA ALA A 107 -22.70 11.34 22.76
C ALA A 107 -24.03 10.56 22.85
N THR A 108 -24.03 9.40 23.51
CA THR A 108 -25.19 8.52 23.69
C THR A 108 -25.62 8.36 25.16
N ASP A 109 -25.01 9.13 26.07
CA ASP A 109 -25.26 9.09 27.52
C ASP A 109 -25.16 7.67 28.09
N LEU A 110 -24.10 6.95 27.70
CA LEU A 110 -23.78 5.61 28.19
C LEU A 110 -22.81 5.69 29.37
N ASP A 111 -23.13 4.98 30.44
CA ASP A 111 -22.26 4.86 31.60
C ASP A 111 -21.06 3.95 31.28
N LEU A 112 -19.85 4.40 31.63
CA LEU A 112 -18.61 3.70 31.34
C LEU A 112 -18.22 2.71 32.44
N ASP A 113 -18.83 2.79 33.62
CA ASP A 113 -18.50 1.89 34.74
C ASP A 113 -18.99 0.46 34.46
N PRO A 114 -18.08 -0.53 34.35
CA PRO A 114 -18.45 -1.92 34.06
C PRO A 114 -19.28 -2.55 35.18
N PHE A 115 -19.22 -2.01 36.40
CA PHE A 115 -19.98 -2.47 37.56
C PHE A 115 -21.22 -1.62 37.85
N SER A 116 -21.49 -0.60 37.03
CA SER A 116 -22.66 0.25 37.24
C SER A 116 -23.97 -0.55 37.15
N PRO A 117 -24.93 -0.30 38.06
CA PRO A 117 -26.25 -0.93 38.01
C PRO A 117 -27.14 -0.34 36.90
N ARG A 118 -26.68 0.69 36.19
CA ARG A 118 -27.46 1.34 35.14
C ARG A 118 -27.68 0.38 33.95
N PRO A 119 -28.87 0.41 33.33
CA PRO A 119 -29.17 -0.46 32.20
C PRO A 119 -28.59 0.04 30.87
N ARG A 120 -27.96 1.22 30.85
CA ARG A 120 -27.36 1.89 29.68
C ARG A 120 -25.86 2.05 29.88
N ARG A 121 -25.07 1.17 29.28
CA ARG A 121 -23.61 1.10 29.52
C ARG A 121 -22.80 0.89 28.26
N ALA A 122 -21.57 1.40 28.26
CA ALA A 122 -20.53 1.06 27.28
C ALA A 122 -19.40 0.31 27.98
N LEU A 123 -18.98 -0.80 27.40
CA LEU A 123 -17.96 -1.71 27.91
C LEU A 123 -16.80 -1.80 26.92
N GLU A 124 -15.58 -1.58 27.39
CA GLU A 124 -14.38 -1.85 26.60
C GLU A 124 -14.19 -3.37 26.50
N VAL A 125 -14.24 -3.92 25.30
CA VAL A 125 -14.12 -5.36 25.04
C VAL A 125 -12.95 -5.64 24.10
N TYR A 126 -12.48 -6.88 24.07
CA TYR A 126 -11.37 -7.28 23.20
C TYR A 126 -11.65 -8.61 22.46
N PRO A 127 -12.10 -8.57 21.19
CA PRO A 127 -12.54 -9.72 20.40
C PRO A 127 -11.52 -10.86 20.30
N HIS A 128 -10.22 -10.55 20.24
CA HIS A 128 -9.18 -11.58 20.19
C HIS A 128 -9.06 -12.40 21.49
N ALA A 129 -9.17 -11.76 22.66
CA ALA A 129 -9.21 -12.50 23.94
C ALA A 129 -10.56 -13.21 24.11
N ALA A 130 -11.65 -12.54 23.75
CA ALA A 130 -12.99 -13.12 23.85
C ALA A 130 -13.16 -14.39 23.02
N SER A 131 -12.69 -14.39 21.76
CA SER A 131 -12.72 -15.58 20.89
C SER A 131 -11.88 -16.74 21.45
N VAL A 132 -10.72 -16.47 22.05
CA VAL A 132 -9.91 -17.49 22.74
C VAL A 132 -10.71 -18.13 23.88
N ALA A 133 -11.33 -17.33 24.74
CA ALA A 133 -12.07 -17.82 25.89
C ALA A 133 -13.36 -18.56 25.50
N LEU A 134 -14.19 -17.95 24.65
CA LEU A 134 -15.49 -18.49 24.23
C LEU A 134 -15.36 -19.79 23.43
N PHE A 135 -14.43 -19.81 22.46
CA PHE A 135 -14.28 -20.94 21.54
C PHE A 135 -13.15 -21.89 21.93
N ARG A 136 -12.55 -21.70 23.12
CA ARG A 136 -11.47 -22.51 23.67
C ARG A 136 -10.30 -22.67 22.68
N LEU A 137 -9.90 -21.58 22.03
CA LEU A 137 -8.85 -21.61 21.03
C LEU A 137 -7.48 -21.64 21.69
N GLY A 138 -6.63 -22.59 21.30
CA GLY A 138 -5.23 -22.60 21.73
C GLY A 138 -4.39 -21.43 21.19
N ARG A 139 -4.90 -20.66 20.22
CA ARG A 139 -4.31 -19.43 19.68
C ARG A 139 -5.33 -18.60 18.91
N THR A 140 -5.05 -17.30 18.72
CA THR A 140 -5.90 -16.43 17.88
C THR A 140 -5.99 -16.88 16.43
N LEU A 141 -7.17 -16.71 15.86
CA LEU A 141 -7.44 -16.90 14.42
C LEU A 141 -6.71 -15.82 13.61
N LYS A 142 -6.11 -16.19 12.48
CA LYS A 142 -5.23 -15.31 11.70
C LYS A 142 -5.94 -14.61 10.52
N TYR A 143 -7.12 -14.04 10.80
CA TYR A 143 -7.96 -13.39 9.79
C TYR A 143 -7.60 -11.93 9.51
N LYS A 144 -7.22 -11.12 10.51
CA LYS A 144 -6.86 -9.69 10.32
C LYS A 144 -5.73 -9.48 9.30
N ASP A 145 -5.78 -8.44 8.48
CA ASP A 145 -4.68 -8.16 7.52
C ASP A 145 -3.40 -7.75 8.26
N LYS A 146 -2.32 -8.52 8.07
CA LYS A 146 -1.00 -8.23 8.60
C LYS A 146 0.05 -8.58 7.56
N LYS A 147 1.20 -7.90 7.61
CA LYS A 147 2.34 -8.17 6.74
C LYS A 147 2.65 -9.68 6.73
N GLY A 148 2.86 -10.24 5.55
CA GLY A 148 3.15 -11.67 5.35
C GLY A 148 1.94 -12.62 5.38
N ARG A 149 0.74 -12.20 5.82
CA ARG A 149 -0.45 -13.07 5.77
C ARG A 149 -0.93 -13.27 4.34
N LYS A 150 -1.19 -14.51 3.94
CA LYS A 150 -1.75 -14.87 2.62
C LYS A 150 -3.27 -14.74 2.62
N LEU A 151 -3.85 -14.40 1.46
CA LEU A 151 -5.30 -14.21 1.28
C LEU A 151 -6.07 -15.46 1.73
N GLU A 152 -5.64 -16.63 1.29
CA GLU A 152 -6.30 -17.91 1.54
C GLU A 152 -6.31 -18.25 3.04
N LYS A 153 -5.22 -17.89 3.74
CA LYS A 153 -5.13 -18.07 5.18
C LYS A 153 -6.05 -17.10 5.92
N MET A 154 -6.11 -15.84 5.51
CA MET A 154 -7.03 -14.87 6.10
C MET A 154 -8.48 -15.28 5.88
N GLN A 155 -8.83 -15.66 4.65
CA GLN A 155 -10.16 -16.10 4.26
C GLN A 155 -10.61 -17.33 5.05
N SER A 156 -9.78 -18.37 5.11
CA SER A 156 -10.10 -19.60 5.85
C SER A 156 -10.27 -19.35 7.36
N GLU A 157 -9.43 -18.51 7.96
CA GLU A 157 -9.55 -18.17 9.39
C GLU A 157 -10.76 -17.25 9.68
N LEU A 158 -11.14 -16.37 8.75
CA LEU A 158 -12.34 -15.53 8.88
C LEU A 158 -13.62 -16.38 8.76
N LEU A 159 -13.68 -17.29 7.78
CA LEU A 159 -14.79 -18.25 7.68
C LEU A 159 -14.88 -19.18 8.90
N ARG A 160 -13.73 -19.54 9.48
CA ARG A 160 -13.68 -20.30 10.74
C ARG A 160 -14.27 -19.48 11.89
N LEU A 161 -13.95 -18.19 12.00
CA LEU A 161 -14.58 -17.30 12.99
C LEU A 161 -16.10 -17.23 12.79
N MET A 162 -16.57 -17.01 11.55
CA MET A 162 -18.00 -16.95 11.25
C MET A 162 -18.72 -18.26 11.62
N THR A 163 -18.10 -19.41 11.33
CA THR A 163 -18.65 -20.73 11.69
C THR A 163 -18.73 -20.92 13.21
N LEU A 164 -17.73 -20.44 13.97
CA LEU A 164 -17.75 -20.46 15.43
C LEU A 164 -18.87 -19.56 15.98
N ILE A 165 -19.07 -18.37 15.41
CA ILE A 165 -20.15 -17.46 15.77
C ILE A 165 -21.52 -18.09 15.46
N GLU A 166 -21.70 -18.71 14.29
CA GLU A 166 -22.94 -19.41 13.94
C GLU A 166 -23.25 -20.59 14.88
N GLY A 167 -22.21 -21.24 15.41
CA GLY A 167 -22.34 -22.31 16.40
C GLY A 167 -22.83 -21.85 17.77
N LEU A 168 -22.78 -20.54 18.07
CA LEU A 168 -23.27 -19.98 19.34
C LEU A 168 -24.79 -20.11 19.48
N LYS A 169 -25.54 -20.43 18.42
CA LYS A 169 -26.99 -20.70 18.52
C LYS A 169 -27.32 -21.82 19.54
N ASP A 170 -26.37 -22.74 19.73
CA ASP A 170 -26.52 -23.92 20.59
C ASP A 170 -25.75 -23.75 21.93
N ALA A 171 -25.19 -22.57 22.21
CA ALA A 171 -24.48 -22.28 23.45
C ALA A 171 -25.42 -21.90 24.60
N ASP A 172 -24.91 -21.93 25.84
CA ASP A 172 -25.65 -21.51 27.05
C ASP A 172 -26.22 -20.09 26.94
N VAL A 173 -25.50 -19.20 26.26
CA VAL A 173 -25.97 -17.88 25.86
C VAL A 173 -26.14 -17.91 24.34
N PRO A 174 -27.35 -18.13 23.81
CA PRO A 174 -27.53 -18.34 22.39
C PRO A 174 -27.32 -17.05 21.58
N LEU A 175 -26.68 -17.18 20.41
CA LEU A 175 -26.60 -16.12 19.39
C LEU A 175 -27.02 -16.67 18.03
N GLN A 176 -28.00 -16.02 17.40
CA GLN A 176 -28.62 -16.45 16.15
C GLN A 176 -28.31 -15.43 15.05
N VAL A 177 -27.28 -15.73 14.24
CA VAL A 177 -26.84 -14.87 13.12
C VAL A 177 -27.23 -15.42 11.75
N ALA A 178 -27.31 -16.75 11.60
CA ALA A 178 -27.44 -17.42 10.30
C ALA A 178 -28.75 -17.10 9.56
N GLY A 179 -29.78 -16.66 10.28
CA GLY A 179 -31.06 -16.25 9.69
C GLY A 179 -31.03 -14.86 9.05
N HIS A 180 -30.11 -13.98 9.45
CA HIS A 180 -30.03 -12.59 9.02
C HIS A 180 -29.45 -12.46 7.61
N ASP A 181 -30.10 -11.69 6.74
CA ASP A 181 -29.71 -11.63 5.33
C ASP A 181 -28.34 -10.94 5.13
N ASP A 182 -28.06 -9.85 5.85
CA ASP A 182 -26.74 -9.20 5.75
C ASP A 182 -25.62 -10.09 6.27
N TRP A 183 -25.89 -10.99 7.24
CA TRP A 183 -24.90 -11.98 7.68
C TRP A 183 -24.61 -13.00 6.59
N LYS A 184 -25.64 -13.50 5.90
CA LYS A 184 -25.48 -14.39 4.73
C LYS A 184 -24.70 -13.69 3.60
N HIS A 185 -24.96 -12.39 3.38
CA HIS A 185 -24.22 -11.59 2.41
C HIS A 185 -22.75 -11.41 2.79
N LEU A 186 -22.45 -11.10 4.06
CA LEU A 186 -21.08 -11.05 4.59
C LEU A 186 -20.38 -12.40 4.42
N ARG A 187 -21.06 -13.51 4.74
CA ARG A 187 -20.47 -14.84 4.58
C ARG A 187 -20.11 -15.11 3.13
N ARG A 188 -21.05 -14.85 2.21
CA ARG A 188 -20.82 -15.03 0.77
C ARG A 188 -19.68 -14.15 0.27
N SER A 189 -19.59 -12.90 0.71
CA SER A 189 -18.52 -11.98 0.28
C SER A 189 -17.14 -12.48 0.74
N VAL A 190 -17.03 -13.07 1.93
CA VAL A 190 -15.81 -13.72 2.41
C VAL A 190 -15.52 -14.99 1.60
N GLU A 191 -16.51 -15.84 1.33
CA GLU A 191 -16.35 -17.08 0.53
C GLU A 191 -15.86 -16.80 -0.90
N THR A 192 -16.33 -15.71 -1.51
CA THR A 192 -15.98 -15.34 -2.90
C THR A 192 -14.84 -14.32 -2.99
N ALA A 193 -14.23 -13.93 -1.87
CA ALA A 193 -13.18 -12.93 -1.87
C ALA A 193 -11.96 -13.37 -2.69
N THR A 194 -11.52 -12.52 -3.61
CA THR A 194 -10.33 -12.69 -4.44
C THR A 194 -9.22 -11.70 -4.06
N ARG A 195 -9.53 -10.71 -3.22
CA ARG A 195 -8.59 -9.67 -2.77
C ARG A 195 -8.65 -9.49 -1.26
N LYS A 196 -7.51 -9.13 -0.65
CA LYS A 196 -7.45 -8.85 0.79
C LYS A 196 -8.30 -7.66 1.22
N SER A 197 -8.49 -6.69 0.33
CA SER A 197 -9.35 -5.53 0.58
C SER A 197 -10.83 -5.92 0.71
N GLU A 198 -11.26 -7.01 0.09
CA GLU A 198 -12.63 -7.53 0.22
C GLU A 198 -12.81 -8.19 1.60
N LEU A 199 -11.83 -8.97 2.05
CA LEU A 199 -11.83 -9.53 3.42
C LEU A 199 -11.83 -8.43 4.49
N ARG A 200 -11.02 -7.38 4.32
CA ARG A 200 -10.96 -6.25 5.25
C ARG A 200 -12.31 -5.54 5.42
N ARG A 201 -13.13 -5.47 4.36
CA ARG A 201 -14.48 -4.86 4.45
C ARG A 201 -15.46 -5.70 5.27
N ALA A 202 -15.24 -7.01 5.34
CA ALA A 202 -16.09 -7.94 6.09
C ALA A 202 -15.60 -8.15 7.53
N GLU A 203 -14.31 -7.95 7.79
CA GLU A 203 -13.65 -8.13 9.09
C GLU A 203 -14.35 -7.33 10.21
N ASP A 204 -14.41 -6.00 10.09
CA ASP A 204 -14.93 -5.16 11.19
C ASP A 204 -16.40 -5.49 11.52
N PRO A 205 -17.33 -5.65 10.55
CA PRO A 205 -18.70 -6.08 10.86
C PRO A 205 -18.79 -7.43 11.57
N ILE A 206 -17.91 -8.39 11.25
CA ILE A 206 -17.89 -9.71 11.90
C ILE A 206 -17.37 -9.59 13.34
N ASP A 207 -16.30 -8.83 13.57
CA ASP A 207 -15.77 -8.57 14.91
C ASP A 207 -16.77 -7.77 15.76
N ALA A 208 -17.53 -6.85 15.16
CA ALA A 208 -18.60 -6.13 15.83
C ALA A 208 -19.71 -7.07 16.33
N VAL A 209 -20.05 -8.14 15.59
CA VAL A 209 -20.98 -9.17 16.09
C VAL A 209 -20.41 -9.85 17.34
N LEU A 210 -19.10 -10.12 17.36
CA LEU A 210 -18.44 -10.68 18.55
C LEU A 210 -18.44 -9.69 19.72
N CYS A 211 -18.23 -8.38 19.48
CA CYS A 211 -18.37 -7.33 20.50
C CYS A 211 -19.79 -7.29 21.09
N ALA A 212 -20.82 -7.33 20.25
CA ALA A 212 -22.22 -7.36 20.69
C ALA A 212 -22.51 -8.61 21.53
N TYR A 213 -21.95 -9.75 21.12
CA TYR A 213 -22.09 -10.99 21.87
C TYR A 213 -21.38 -10.95 23.22
N VAL A 214 -20.20 -10.34 23.34
CA VAL A 214 -19.52 -10.16 24.63
C VAL A 214 -20.35 -9.27 25.56
N ALA A 215 -20.98 -8.21 25.04
CA ALA A 215 -21.91 -7.39 25.80
C ALA A 215 -23.11 -8.22 26.32
N LEU A 216 -23.77 -8.99 25.45
CA LEU A 216 -24.84 -9.93 25.83
C LEU A 216 -24.38 -10.94 26.89
N TYR A 217 -23.22 -11.55 26.66
CA TYR A 217 -22.64 -12.57 27.52
C TYR A 217 -22.35 -12.01 28.92
N SER A 218 -21.83 -10.78 29.02
CA SER A 218 -21.55 -10.12 30.30
C SER A 218 -22.79 -9.93 31.19
N VAL A 219 -23.95 -9.69 30.56
CA VAL A 219 -25.23 -9.54 31.28
C VAL A 219 -25.82 -10.89 31.65
N ARG A 220 -25.71 -11.89 30.78
CA ARG A 220 -26.29 -13.23 30.98
C ARG A 220 -25.46 -14.11 31.92
N ARG A 221 -24.14 -13.92 31.92
CA ARG A 221 -23.17 -14.71 32.68
C ARG A 221 -22.14 -13.80 33.36
N PRO A 222 -22.56 -12.91 34.28
CA PRO A 222 -21.66 -11.95 34.93
C PRO A 222 -20.55 -12.60 35.78
N ALA A 223 -20.75 -13.85 36.22
CA ALA A 223 -19.72 -14.61 36.94
C ALA A 223 -18.63 -15.21 36.02
N ASP A 224 -18.89 -15.26 34.70
CA ASP A 224 -18.00 -15.87 33.70
C ASP A 224 -17.30 -14.83 32.83
N VAL A 225 -17.22 -13.58 33.30
CA VAL A 225 -16.43 -12.51 32.70
C VAL A 225 -15.36 -12.00 33.67
N THR A 226 -14.23 -11.59 33.12
CA THR A 226 -13.15 -10.92 33.85
C THR A 226 -13.05 -9.48 33.37
N VAL A 227 -13.00 -8.55 34.32
CA VAL A 227 -12.65 -7.14 34.09
C VAL A 227 -11.20 -6.96 34.52
N TYR A 228 -10.33 -6.62 33.57
CA TYR A 228 -8.94 -6.25 33.84
C TYR A 228 -8.85 -4.74 33.99
N GLY A 229 -8.33 -4.24 35.12
CA GLY A 229 -8.23 -2.80 35.40
C GLY A 229 -9.45 -2.23 36.12
N ASP A 230 -9.65 -0.91 36.00
CA ASP A 230 -10.66 -0.15 36.73
C ASP A 230 -11.13 1.07 35.94
N ILE A 231 -12.14 1.78 36.47
CA ILE A 231 -12.73 2.94 35.80
C ILE A 231 -11.78 4.15 35.76
N ASP A 232 -10.86 4.27 36.71
CA ASP A 232 -9.98 5.43 36.84
C ASP A 232 -8.81 5.38 35.84
N THR A 233 -8.29 4.17 35.59
CA THR A 233 -7.12 3.94 34.73
C THR A 233 -7.45 3.26 33.40
N GLY A 234 -8.70 2.86 33.23
CA GLY A 234 -9.21 2.11 32.09
C GLY A 234 -9.24 0.60 32.35
N TYR A 235 -10.15 -0.09 31.67
CA TYR A 235 -10.39 -1.51 31.86
C TYR A 235 -10.62 -2.23 30.54
N ILE A 236 -10.50 -3.55 30.53
CA ILE A 236 -10.92 -4.41 29.42
C ILE A 236 -11.76 -5.55 30.00
N LEU A 237 -12.96 -5.74 29.45
CA LEU A 237 -13.85 -6.85 29.78
C LEU A 237 -13.76 -7.94 28.71
N THR A 238 -13.59 -9.18 29.15
CA THR A 238 -13.62 -10.37 28.28
C THR A 238 -14.25 -11.53 29.04
N PRO A 239 -14.88 -12.52 28.35
CA PRO A 239 -15.17 -13.81 28.95
C PRO A 239 -13.93 -14.39 29.65
N THR A 240 -14.14 -14.95 30.83
CA THR A 240 -13.07 -15.48 31.69
C THR A 240 -12.34 -16.60 30.96
N LEU A 241 -11.00 -16.53 30.94
CA LEU A 241 -10.17 -17.58 30.35
C LEU A 241 -10.47 -18.93 31.03
N PRO A 242 -10.92 -19.97 30.30
CA PRO A 242 -11.28 -21.24 30.91
C PRO A 242 -10.10 -21.88 31.66
N PRO A 243 -10.30 -22.33 32.91
CA PRO A 243 -9.28 -23.04 33.65
C PRO A 243 -8.80 -24.28 32.88
N GLY A 244 -7.48 -24.46 32.78
CA GLY A 244 -6.89 -25.62 32.09
C GLY A 244 -6.82 -25.52 30.56
N LEU A 245 -7.28 -24.41 29.95
CA LEU A 245 -7.02 -24.18 28.53
C LEU A 245 -5.52 -23.99 28.30
N THR A 246 -4.92 -24.88 27.51
CA THR A 246 -3.50 -24.82 27.16
C THR A 246 -3.31 -24.14 25.81
N PRO A 247 -2.31 -23.25 25.66
CA PRO A 247 -1.96 -22.71 24.37
C PRO A 247 -1.58 -23.82 23.39
N GLN A 248 -2.01 -23.69 22.14
CA GLN A 248 -1.52 -24.54 21.07
C GLN A 248 0.00 -24.31 20.98
N PRO A 249 0.83 -25.37 20.87
CA PRO A 249 2.24 -25.22 20.62
C PRO A 249 2.44 -24.29 19.43
N ALA A 250 3.49 -23.47 19.46
CA ALA A 250 3.87 -22.68 18.29
C ALA A 250 3.91 -23.63 17.08
N GLU A 251 3.30 -23.21 15.97
CA GLU A 251 3.48 -23.91 14.70
C GLU A 251 4.99 -24.11 14.51
N PRO A 252 5.45 -25.32 14.13
CA PRO A 252 6.85 -25.51 13.82
C PRO A 252 7.21 -24.45 12.78
N ILE A 253 8.11 -23.54 13.17
CA ILE A 253 8.58 -22.44 12.35
C ILE A 253 9.06 -23.05 11.03
N PRO A 254 8.43 -22.77 9.88
CA PRO A 254 9.00 -23.17 8.60
C PRO A 254 10.34 -22.46 8.48
N ALA A 255 11.43 -23.24 8.44
CA ALA A 255 12.82 -22.80 8.39
C ALA A 255 13.30 -21.99 9.62
N THR A 256 14.32 -22.50 10.32
CA THR A 256 15.14 -21.60 11.16
C THR A 256 15.74 -20.49 10.27
N ALA A 257 16.08 -19.31 10.81
CA ALA A 257 16.77 -18.28 10.02
C ALA A 257 17.97 -18.87 9.26
N ARG A 258 18.68 -19.84 9.86
CA ARG A 258 19.75 -20.61 9.21
C ARG A 258 19.27 -21.40 8.00
N THR A 259 18.12 -22.08 8.09
CA THR A 259 17.54 -22.81 6.95
C THR A 259 17.06 -21.85 5.85
N ALA A 260 16.45 -20.72 6.22
CA ALA A 260 16.03 -19.69 5.25
C ALA A 260 17.23 -19.02 4.56
N ILE A 261 18.34 -18.82 5.27
CA ILE A 261 19.59 -18.31 4.69
C ILE A 261 20.16 -19.32 3.69
N ALA A 262 20.22 -20.61 4.05
CA ALA A 262 20.69 -21.65 3.15
C ALA A 262 19.82 -21.79 1.88
N ASP A 263 18.49 -21.72 2.04
CA ASP A 263 17.55 -21.74 0.92
C ASP A 263 17.68 -20.48 0.05
N TYR A 264 17.91 -19.31 0.66
CA TYR A 264 18.17 -18.07 -0.07
C TYR A 264 19.48 -18.15 -0.86
N GLU A 265 20.54 -18.66 -0.24
CA GLU A 265 21.83 -18.90 -0.90
C GLU A 265 21.67 -19.84 -2.11
N ALA A 266 20.92 -20.93 -1.96
CA ALA A 266 20.64 -21.87 -3.05
C ALA A 266 19.81 -21.23 -4.19
N ARG A 267 18.88 -20.31 -3.88
CA ARG A 267 18.05 -19.60 -4.86
C ARG A 267 18.75 -18.41 -5.51
N ARG A 268 19.78 -17.86 -4.89
CA ARG A 268 20.41 -16.60 -5.31
C ARG A 268 20.88 -16.58 -6.77
N PRO A 269 21.47 -17.65 -7.34
CA PRO A 269 21.84 -17.66 -8.75
C PRO A 269 20.64 -17.39 -9.69
N ALA A 270 19.49 -18.00 -9.42
CA ALA A 270 18.27 -17.76 -10.19
C ALA A 270 17.75 -16.32 -9.98
N LEU A 271 17.85 -15.78 -8.76
CA LEU A 271 17.47 -14.39 -8.48
C LEU A 271 18.37 -13.38 -9.20
N VAL A 272 19.65 -13.69 -9.44
CA VAL A 272 20.55 -12.87 -10.24
C VAL A 272 20.05 -12.80 -11.69
N THR A 273 19.67 -13.95 -12.27
CA THR A 273 19.06 -13.98 -13.61
C THR A 273 17.75 -13.20 -13.64
N ALA A 274 16.85 -13.41 -12.67
CA ALA A 274 15.60 -12.67 -12.56
C ALA A 274 15.85 -11.15 -12.47
N THR A 275 16.85 -10.73 -11.68
CA THR A 275 17.22 -9.32 -11.54
C THR A 275 17.65 -8.70 -12.87
N ALA A 276 18.43 -9.43 -13.68
CA ALA A 276 18.82 -8.98 -15.01
C ALA A 276 17.61 -8.89 -15.97
N ASN A 277 16.69 -9.86 -15.91
CA ASN A 277 15.46 -9.85 -16.70
C ASN A 277 14.56 -8.66 -16.35
N TYR A 278 14.35 -8.40 -15.06
CA TYR A 278 13.61 -7.22 -14.60
C TYR A 278 14.29 -5.92 -15.06
N LEU A 279 15.62 -5.83 -14.97
CA LEU A 279 16.36 -4.65 -15.44
C LEU A 279 16.15 -4.41 -16.93
N GLN A 280 16.27 -5.45 -17.74
CA GLN A 280 16.07 -5.36 -19.19
C GLN A 280 14.64 -4.95 -19.53
N LEU A 281 13.64 -5.58 -18.88
CA LEU A 281 12.23 -5.30 -19.12
C LEU A 281 11.87 -3.87 -18.72
N VAL A 282 12.25 -3.44 -17.50
CA VAL A 282 11.92 -2.09 -17.02
C VAL A 282 12.61 -1.02 -17.88
N THR A 283 13.88 -1.24 -18.27
CA THR A 283 14.56 -0.35 -19.21
C THR A 283 13.80 -0.26 -20.53
N ALA A 284 13.45 -1.40 -21.13
CA ALA A 284 12.72 -1.43 -22.39
C ALA A 284 11.34 -0.75 -22.32
N LEU A 285 10.60 -0.93 -21.21
CA LEU A 285 9.31 -0.28 -21.00
C LEU A 285 9.46 1.24 -20.89
N LEU A 286 10.44 1.73 -20.12
CA LEU A 286 10.67 3.16 -19.93
C LEU A 286 11.16 3.84 -21.22
N ASP A 287 12.05 3.17 -21.95
CA ASP A 287 12.54 3.61 -23.26
C ASP A 287 11.40 3.63 -24.29
N ASP A 288 10.56 2.59 -24.34
CA ASP A 288 9.40 2.56 -25.22
C ASP A 288 8.38 3.63 -24.83
N ALA A 289 8.17 3.92 -23.54
CA ALA A 289 7.30 5.02 -23.14
C ALA A 289 7.91 6.41 -23.42
N GLY A 290 9.21 6.48 -23.75
CA GLY A 290 9.94 7.73 -23.95
C GLY A 290 10.11 8.54 -22.66
N ILE A 291 10.05 7.87 -21.50
CA ILE A 291 10.17 8.51 -20.19
C ILE A 291 11.63 8.89 -19.95
N ASN A 292 11.85 10.14 -19.55
CA ASN A 292 13.19 10.61 -19.23
C ASN A 292 13.62 10.15 -17.83
N TYR A 293 14.76 9.45 -17.76
CA TYR A 293 15.37 9.03 -16.51
C TYR A 293 16.89 9.26 -16.52
N LEU A 294 17.46 9.50 -15.34
CA LEU A 294 18.90 9.62 -15.13
C LEU A 294 19.58 8.26 -15.15
N SER A 295 19.06 7.28 -14.42
CA SER A 295 19.58 5.91 -14.42
C SER A 295 18.57 4.88 -13.94
N ILE A 296 18.74 3.65 -14.42
CA ILE A 296 18.06 2.46 -13.90
C ILE A 296 19.15 1.51 -13.43
N THR A 297 19.08 1.10 -12.17
CA THR A 297 20.03 0.14 -11.60
C THR A 297 19.27 -1.00 -10.96
N ALA A 298 19.85 -2.20 -10.98
CA ALA A 298 19.27 -3.38 -10.35
C ALA A 298 20.30 -4.07 -9.48
N ARG A 299 19.83 -4.66 -8.38
CA ARG A 299 20.66 -5.44 -7.47
C ARG A 299 19.90 -6.63 -6.92
N THR A 300 20.58 -7.77 -6.88
CA THR A 300 20.16 -8.93 -6.11
C THR A 300 20.72 -8.82 -4.71
N LYS A 301 19.89 -8.95 -3.69
CA LYS A 301 20.32 -8.80 -2.30
C LYS A 301 21.46 -9.77 -1.95
N SER A 302 22.46 -9.31 -1.21
CA SER A 302 23.55 -10.18 -0.76
C SER A 302 23.06 -11.17 0.30
N ILE A 303 23.76 -12.28 0.47
CA ILE A 303 23.42 -13.30 1.47
C ILE A 303 23.53 -12.70 2.88
N GLU A 304 24.57 -11.90 3.13
CA GLU A 304 24.81 -11.24 4.42
C GLU A 304 23.69 -10.24 4.75
N SER A 305 23.26 -9.44 3.77
CA SER A 305 22.16 -8.49 3.95
C SER A 305 20.82 -9.19 4.15
N PHE A 306 20.60 -10.33 3.48
CA PHE A 306 19.43 -11.16 3.70
C PHE A 306 19.45 -11.78 5.11
N ALA A 307 20.57 -12.37 5.52
CA ALA A 307 20.77 -12.95 6.85
C ALA A 307 20.52 -11.93 7.96
N ALA A 308 21.13 -10.74 7.86
CA ALA A 308 20.94 -9.66 8.82
C ALA A 308 19.46 -9.23 8.94
N LYS A 309 18.69 -9.26 7.84
CA LYS A 309 17.25 -9.02 7.89
C LYS A 309 16.49 -10.19 8.49
N ALA A 310 16.78 -11.41 8.06
CA ALA A 310 16.10 -12.64 8.52
C ALA A 310 16.28 -12.88 10.03
N GLU A 311 17.42 -12.46 10.59
CA GLU A 311 17.73 -12.58 12.01
C GLU A 311 17.26 -11.38 12.84
N ARG A 312 16.81 -10.29 12.20
CA ARG A 312 16.36 -9.08 12.90
C ARG A 312 15.20 -9.41 13.84
N ALA A 313 15.33 -8.97 15.08
CA ALA A 313 14.31 -9.13 16.11
C ALA A 313 13.91 -7.78 16.71
N VAL A 314 12.65 -7.65 17.10
CA VAL A 314 12.06 -6.52 17.83
C VAL A 314 11.31 -7.10 19.02
N ASP A 315 11.55 -6.57 20.22
CA ASP A 315 10.93 -7.03 21.47
C ASP A 315 11.05 -8.54 21.72
N GLY A 316 12.20 -9.12 21.34
CA GLY A 316 12.49 -10.55 21.51
C GLY A 316 11.80 -11.47 20.50
N GLN A 317 11.03 -10.94 19.54
CA GLN A 317 10.42 -11.68 18.45
C GLN A 317 11.10 -11.36 17.12
N ARG A 318 11.25 -12.34 16.23
CA ARG A 318 11.76 -12.09 14.89
C ARG A 318 10.82 -11.18 14.11
N LEU A 319 11.40 -10.23 13.38
CA LEU A 319 10.68 -9.28 12.54
C LEU A 319 10.00 -9.98 11.35
N PHE A 320 10.61 -11.06 10.85
CA PHE A 320 10.09 -11.87 9.75
C PHE A 320 9.91 -13.31 10.23
N SER A 321 8.70 -13.84 10.08
CA SER A 321 8.36 -15.21 10.44
C SER A 321 8.72 -16.21 9.34
N ASP A 322 8.58 -15.79 8.08
CA ASP A 322 9.07 -16.46 6.88
C ASP A 322 9.92 -15.48 6.05
N PRO A 323 11.24 -15.41 6.31
CA PRO A 323 12.12 -14.47 5.63
C PRO A 323 12.15 -14.61 4.10
N LEU A 324 11.94 -15.81 3.55
CA LEU A 324 12.00 -16.05 2.10
C LEU A 324 10.81 -15.44 1.35
N VAL A 325 9.70 -15.21 2.05
CA VAL A 325 8.48 -14.62 1.48
C VAL A 325 8.34 -13.16 1.90
N GLU A 326 8.62 -12.84 3.16
CA GLU A 326 8.35 -11.51 3.72
C GLU A 326 9.42 -10.46 3.41
N ILE A 327 10.65 -10.88 3.10
CA ILE A 327 11.72 -9.99 2.62
C ILE A 327 11.51 -9.83 1.11
N THR A 328 10.80 -8.77 0.73
CA THR A 328 10.40 -8.50 -0.66
C THR A 328 11.49 -7.83 -1.49
N ASP A 329 12.57 -7.33 -0.89
CA ASP A 329 13.68 -6.67 -1.57
C ASP A 329 14.82 -7.65 -1.95
N GLN A 330 14.48 -8.91 -2.24
CA GLN A 330 15.44 -9.91 -2.75
C GLN A 330 15.91 -9.55 -4.17
N VAL A 331 14.98 -9.09 -5.01
CA VAL A 331 15.22 -8.45 -6.30
C VAL A 331 14.86 -6.98 -6.15
N GLY A 332 15.84 -6.09 -6.29
CA GLY A 332 15.64 -4.65 -6.10
C GLY A 332 16.05 -3.87 -7.34
N LEU A 333 15.20 -2.97 -7.81
CA LEU A 333 15.51 -2.01 -8.86
C LEU A 333 15.37 -0.60 -8.32
N ARG A 334 16.12 0.32 -8.91
CA ARG A 334 16.04 1.74 -8.63
C ARG A 334 16.01 2.51 -9.94
N VAL A 335 14.93 3.27 -10.12
CA VAL A 335 14.75 4.19 -11.23
C VAL A 335 14.93 5.60 -10.70
N ILE A 336 15.93 6.30 -11.20
CA ILE A 336 16.21 7.69 -10.85
C ILE A 336 15.79 8.56 -12.03
N THR A 337 14.86 9.45 -11.78
CA THR A 337 14.32 10.44 -12.72
C THR A 337 14.84 11.83 -12.39
N TYR A 338 14.57 12.81 -13.25
CA TYR A 338 14.97 14.20 -12.99
C TYR A 338 13.94 14.93 -12.15
N LEU A 339 12.66 14.80 -12.50
CA LEU A 339 11.57 15.56 -11.88
C LEU A 339 10.49 14.65 -11.32
N ARG A 340 9.70 15.21 -10.40
CA ARG A 340 8.68 14.47 -9.66
C ARG A 340 7.58 13.90 -10.56
N GLU A 341 7.18 14.62 -11.59
CA GLU A 341 6.16 14.15 -12.53
C GLU A 341 6.62 12.89 -13.28
N ASP A 342 7.92 12.77 -13.53
CA ASP A 342 8.50 11.59 -14.19
C ASP A 342 8.44 10.37 -13.24
N VAL A 343 8.53 10.57 -11.92
CA VAL A 343 8.32 9.50 -10.92
C VAL A 343 6.91 8.93 -11.04
N ASP A 344 5.90 9.79 -11.16
CA ASP A 344 4.50 9.38 -11.30
C ASP A 344 4.23 8.70 -12.65
N ALA A 345 4.85 9.19 -13.72
CA ALA A 345 4.78 8.56 -15.04
C ALA A 345 5.37 7.14 -15.04
N VAL A 346 6.57 6.97 -14.45
CA VAL A 346 7.18 5.63 -14.30
C VAL A 346 6.28 4.74 -13.46
N ALA A 347 5.79 5.22 -12.32
CA ALA A 347 5.03 4.38 -11.42
C ALA A 347 3.74 3.86 -12.05
N THR A 348 3.08 4.72 -12.85
CA THR A 348 1.86 4.35 -13.54
C THR A 348 2.13 3.37 -14.67
N LEU A 349 3.15 3.63 -15.51
CA LEU A 349 3.56 2.72 -16.57
C LEU A 349 3.82 1.31 -16.04
N LEU A 350 4.60 1.18 -14.97
CA LEU A 350 4.93 -0.12 -14.38
C LEU A 350 3.71 -0.80 -13.75
N THR A 351 2.75 -0.03 -13.23
CA THR A 351 1.49 -0.56 -12.70
C THR A 351 0.59 -1.11 -13.80
N ASP A 352 0.62 -0.50 -14.99
CA ASP A 352 -0.21 -0.89 -16.12
C ASP A 352 0.37 -2.09 -16.89
N GLU A 353 1.69 -2.15 -17.05
CA GLU A 353 2.37 -3.17 -17.85
C GLU A 353 2.81 -4.41 -17.04
N MET A 354 2.85 -4.30 -15.71
CA MET A 354 3.29 -5.38 -14.82
C MET A 354 2.24 -5.70 -13.78
N ARG A 355 2.31 -6.90 -13.17
CA ARG A 355 1.40 -7.26 -12.09
C ARG A 355 1.78 -6.53 -10.81
N LEU A 356 1.11 -5.43 -10.52
CA LEU A 356 1.29 -4.68 -9.27
C LEU A 356 0.80 -5.49 -8.05
N LEU A 357 1.66 -5.62 -7.04
CA LEU A 357 1.37 -6.30 -5.78
C LEU A 357 1.26 -5.34 -4.61
N ASP A 358 2.01 -4.23 -4.65
CA ASP A 358 2.01 -3.19 -3.64
C ASP A 358 2.52 -1.87 -4.25
N ASP A 359 1.95 -0.73 -3.86
CA ASP A 359 2.40 0.63 -4.23
C ASP A 359 2.37 1.50 -2.98
N ARG A 360 3.56 1.99 -2.59
CA ARG A 360 3.76 2.73 -1.36
C ARG A 360 4.48 4.04 -1.64
N ASP A 361 3.83 5.14 -1.31
CA ASP A 361 4.48 6.45 -1.21
C ASP A 361 5.08 6.60 0.20
N MET A 362 6.39 6.39 0.29
CA MET A 362 7.13 6.48 1.55
C MET A 362 7.12 7.89 2.14
N GLY A 363 6.94 8.94 1.33
CA GLY A 363 6.84 10.30 1.84
C GLY A 363 5.55 10.50 2.64
N LEU A 364 4.42 10.02 2.11
CA LEU A 364 3.13 10.04 2.79
C LEU A 364 3.12 9.15 4.04
N GLU A 365 3.73 7.97 3.98
CA GLU A 365 3.81 7.07 5.14
C GLU A 365 4.64 7.67 6.26
N THR A 366 5.83 8.19 5.95
CA THR A 366 6.70 8.74 6.99
C THR A 366 6.05 9.98 7.62
N ALA A 367 5.39 10.83 6.81
CA ALA A 367 4.63 11.98 7.29
C ALA A 367 3.50 11.58 8.26
N ARG A 368 2.81 10.46 8.01
CA ARG A 368 1.78 9.90 8.93
C ARG A 368 2.37 9.42 10.25
N GLU A 369 3.64 9.01 10.27
CA GLU A 369 4.37 8.62 11.49
C GLU A 369 4.98 9.80 12.24
N GLY A 370 4.66 11.05 11.84
CA GLY A 370 5.20 12.26 12.47
C GLY A 370 6.70 12.49 12.21
N ARG A 371 7.27 11.74 11.25
CA ARG A 371 8.65 11.86 10.80
C ARG A 371 8.64 12.48 9.40
N TRP A 372 9.52 13.44 9.13
CA TRP A 372 9.70 13.93 7.76
C TRP A 372 10.76 13.05 7.08
N GLY A 373 10.32 11.97 6.46
CA GLY A 373 11.13 11.13 5.57
C GLY A 373 10.91 11.58 4.13
N TYR A 374 11.99 11.68 3.35
CA TYR A 374 11.87 12.22 2.00
C TYR A 374 11.17 11.23 1.04
N ALA A 375 10.40 11.78 0.11
CA ALA A 375 9.48 11.05 -0.75
C ALA A 375 10.22 10.02 -1.63
N SER A 376 9.71 8.79 -1.63
CA SER A 376 10.11 7.76 -2.59
C SER A 376 8.91 6.88 -2.85
N ARG A 377 8.66 6.57 -4.13
CA ARG A 377 7.61 5.65 -4.51
C ARG A 377 8.19 4.25 -4.62
N HIS A 378 7.67 3.33 -3.83
CA HIS A 378 8.11 1.94 -3.76
C HIS A 378 7.02 1.05 -4.36
N LEU A 379 7.33 0.42 -5.48
CA LEU A 379 6.46 -0.54 -6.13
C LEU A 379 6.95 -1.96 -5.88
N LEU A 380 6.02 -2.88 -5.65
CA LEU A 380 6.27 -4.31 -5.69
C LEU A 380 5.56 -4.88 -6.90
N VAL A 381 6.31 -5.36 -7.88
CA VAL A 381 5.77 -5.84 -9.16
C VAL A 381 6.17 -7.28 -9.41
N GLY A 382 5.29 -8.03 -10.07
CA GLY A 382 5.57 -9.37 -10.57
C GLY A 382 5.45 -9.44 -12.09
N VAL A 383 6.23 -10.33 -12.70
CA VAL A 383 6.16 -10.65 -14.13
C VAL A 383 5.86 -12.14 -14.29
N GLU A 384 5.09 -12.49 -15.31
CA GLU A 384 4.82 -13.90 -15.63
C GLU A 384 6.12 -14.62 -16.01
N GLY A 385 6.33 -15.82 -15.47
CA GLY A 385 7.57 -16.58 -15.63
C GLY A 385 8.63 -16.34 -14.54
N GLU A 386 8.54 -15.23 -13.81
CA GLU A 386 9.42 -14.96 -12.66
C GLU A 386 8.76 -15.37 -11.34
N GLN A 387 9.44 -16.22 -10.57
CA GLN A 387 8.90 -16.75 -9.31
C GLN A 387 8.90 -15.70 -8.18
N GLN A 388 9.84 -14.76 -8.20
CA GLN A 388 9.94 -13.71 -7.18
C GLN A 388 9.57 -12.33 -7.74
N PRO A 389 8.81 -11.53 -6.97
CA PRO A 389 8.53 -10.15 -7.34
C PRO A 389 9.77 -9.27 -7.17
N ALA A 390 9.79 -8.17 -7.92
CA ALA A 390 10.81 -7.14 -7.81
C ALA A 390 10.28 -5.93 -7.02
N SER A 391 11.10 -5.44 -6.09
CA SER A 391 10.88 -4.16 -5.42
C SER A 391 11.55 -3.04 -6.23
N ILE A 392 10.76 -2.16 -6.82
CA ILE A 392 11.23 -1.03 -7.63
C ILE A 392 11.08 0.26 -6.84
N GLN A 393 12.19 0.98 -6.64
CA GLN A 393 12.22 2.29 -6.00
C GLN A 393 12.32 3.36 -7.08
N VAL A 394 11.30 4.21 -7.19
CA VAL A 394 11.28 5.33 -8.13
C VAL A 394 11.51 6.63 -7.36
N ARG A 395 12.50 7.40 -7.80
CA ARG A 395 12.99 8.61 -7.11
C ARG A 395 13.41 9.68 -8.11
N THR A 396 13.39 10.95 -7.70
CA THR A 396 14.14 12.02 -8.39
C THR A 396 15.63 11.94 -8.04
N VAL A 397 16.48 12.67 -8.78
CA VAL A 397 17.93 12.77 -8.49
C VAL A 397 18.19 13.36 -7.11
N LEU A 398 17.41 14.36 -6.68
CA LEU A 398 17.53 14.95 -5.36
C LEU A 398 17.09 13.96 -4.26
N GLN A 399 16.03 13.19 -4.52
CA GLN A 399 15.57 12.10 -3.64
C GLN A 399 16.60 11.00 -3.49
N HIS A 400 17.27 10.65 -4.57
CA HIS A 400 18.37 9.70 -4.51
C HIS A 400 19.54 10.22 -3.68
N ALA A 401 20.01 11.45 -3.95
CA ALA A 401 21.15 12.04 -3.26
C ALA A 401 20.93 12.14 -1.74
N TRP A 402 19.75 12.60 -1.31
CA TRP A 402 19.39 12.67 0.10
C TRP A 402 19.38 11.29 0.76
N ALA A 403 18.77 10.30 0.11
CA ALA A 403 18.62 8.96 0.68
C ALA A 403 19.96 8.21 0.79
N GLU A 404 20.89 8.41 -0.13
CA GLU A 404 22.22 7.83 0.00
C GLU A 404 22.99 8.47 1.17
N PHE A 405 22.89 9.78 1.35
CA PHE A 405 23.54 10.49 2.46
C PHE A 405 22.95 10.09 3.83
N GLU A 406 21.62 10.02 3.92
CA GLU A 406 20.92 9.60 5.14
C GLU A 406 21.21 8.14 5.50
N HIS A 407 21.15 7.25 4.51
CA HIS A 407 21.47 5.84 4.71
C HIS A 407 22.93 5.66 5.17
N ASP A 408 23.90 6.35 4.56
CA ASP A 408 25.30 6.22 4.96
C ASP A 408 25.54 6.68 6.41
N ILE A 409 24.94 7.80 6.83
CA ILE A 409 25.08 8.31 8.20
C ILE A 409 24.41 7.39 9.22
N ARG A 410 23.19 6.90 8.93
CA ARG A 410 22.45 6.04 9.86
C ARG A 410 22.95 4.60 9.89
N TYR A 411 23.53 4.10 8.80
CA TYR A 411 24.00 2.73 8.70
C TYR A 411 25.47 2.57 9.12
N LYS A 412 26.34 3.54 8.81
CA LYS A 412 27.77 3.50 9.20
C LYS A 412 28.06 4.19 10.54
N GLY A 413 27.14 5.01 11.06
CA GLY A 413 27.31 5.72 12.33
C GLY A 413 26.43 5.16 13.44
N SER A 414 27.04 4.71 14.54
CA SER A 414 26.35 4.68 15.83
C SER A 414 26.18 6.12 16.30
N ILE A 415 25.14 6.80 15.83
CA ILE A 415 24.86 8.18 16.24
C ILE A 415 24.67 8.18 17.77
N PRO A 416 25.52 8.88 18.55
CA PRO A 416 25.30 9.01 19.98
C PRO A 416 23.91 9.57 20.25
N ALA A 417 23.21 9.03 21.25
CA ALA A 417 21.81 9.39 21.54
C ALA A 417 21.63 10.90 21.79
N GLU A 418 22.67 11.60 22.25
CA GLU A 418 22.70 13.05 22.45
C GLU A 418 22.67 13.87 21.15
N HIS A 419 23.12 13.32 20.03
CA HIS A 419 23.16 14.02 18.73
C HIS A 419 21.98 13.65 17.81
N ALA A 420 21.25 12.57 18.11
CA ALA A 420 20.15 12.10 17.28
C ALA A 420 19.06 13.17 17.04
N PRO A 421 18.60 13.95 18.04
CA PRO A 421 17.57 14.97 17.80
C PRO A 421 18.02 16.12 16.89
N ASP A 422 19.28 16.58 17.00
CA ASP A 422 19.81 17.64 16.14
C ASP A 422 19.97 17.15 14.70
N LEU A 423 20.49 15.93 14.52
CA LEU A 423 20.63 15.32 13.19
C LEU A 423 19.28 15.10 12.52
N ASP A 424 18.27 14.58 13.24
CA ASP A 424 16.91 14.41 12.71
C ASP A 424 16.32 15.76 12.25
N ARG A 425 16.54 16.84 13.01
CA ARG A 425 16.13 18.19 12.62
C ARG A 425 16.84 18.65 11.35
N ARG A 426 18.16 18.44 11.23
CA ARG A 426 18.94 18.82 10.04
C ARG A 426 18.52 18.06 8.79
N PHE A 427 18.29 16.76 8.90
CA PHE A 427 17.77 15.93 7.81
C PHE A 427 16.39 16.40 7.35
N THR A 428 15.54 16.81 8.29
CA THR A 428 14.22 17.39 8.00
C THR A 428 14.33 18.71 7.23
N LEU A 429 15.22 19.61 7.65
CA LEU A 429 15.46 20.88 6.95
C LEU A 429 16.02 20.66 5.54
N ALA A 430 16.97 19.73 5.39
CA ALA A 430 17.53 19.38 4.09
C ALA A 430 16.47 18.82 3.14
N ALA A 431 15.57 17.95 3.64
CA ALA A 431 14.46 17.43 2.84
C ALA A 431 13.52 18.55 2.35
N GLY A 432 13.22 19.55 3.21
CA GLY A 432 12.42 20.71 2.84
C GLY A 432 13.06 21.59 1.76
N LEU A 433 14.39 21.78 1.81
CA LEU A 433 15.12 22.52 0.78
C LEU A 433 15.11 21.79 -0.57
N LEU A 434 15.27 20.47 -0.57
CA LEU A 434 15.23 19.67 -1.80
C LEU A 434 13.84 19.63 -2.42
N GLU A 435 12.78 19.55 -1.61
CA GLU A 435 11.40 19.69 -2.10
C GLU A 435 11.15 21.04 -2.76
N LEU A 436 11.68 22.13 -2.19
CA LEU A 436 11.60 23.46 -2.80
C LEU A 436 12.37 23.50 -4.13
N ALA A 437 13.58 22.93 -4.17
CA ALA A 437 14.37 22.87 -5.39
C ALA A 437 13.66 22.07 -6.51
N ASP A 438 13.06 20.92 -6.20
CA ASP A 438 12.28 20.12 -7.16
C ASP A 438 11.09 20.93 -7.74
N ARG A 439 10.42 21.75 -6.92
CA ARG A 439 9.35 22.65 -7.39
C ARG A 439 9.88 23.71 -8.34
N GLU A 440 11.00 24.33 -8.03
CA GLU A 440 11.63 25.34 -8.90
C GLU A 440 12.05 24.73 -10.25
N PHE A 441 12.64 23.52 -10.24
CA PHE A 441 12.98 22.85 -11.50
C PHE A 441 11.75 22.50 -12.35
N THR A 442 10.66 22.11 -11.71
CA THR A 442 9.38 21.87 -12.38
C THR A 442 8.84 23.16 -13.00
N ALA A 443 8.85 24.27 -12.26
CA ALA A 443 8.41 25.58 -12.75
C ALA A 443 9.28 26.09 -13.92
N ILE A 444 10.59 25.87 -13.87
CA ILE A 444 11.52 26.19 -14.98
C ILE A 444 11.14 25.37 -16.22
N ARG A 445 10.88 24.07 -16.07
CA ARG A 445 10.47 23.19 -17.19
C ARG A 445 9.18 23.68 -17.84
N GLU A 446 8.16 24.00 -17.05
CA GLU A 446 6.88 24.50 -17.58
C GLU A 446 7.02 25.86 -18.27
N ARG A 447 7.87 26.75 -17.75
CA ARG A 447 8.10 28.05 -18.40
C ARG A 447 8.82 27.93 -19.74
N LEU A 448 9.78 27.01 -19.85
CA LEU A 448 10.44 26.70 -21.13
C LEU A 448 9.44 26.13 -22.14
N ARG A 449 8.52 25.26 -21.71
CA ARG A 449 7.44 24.70 -22.54
C ARG A 449 6.52 25.79 -23.13
N VAL A 450 6.12 26.78 -22.32
CA VAL A 450 5.30 27.92 -22.76
C VAL A 450 6.06 28.86 -23.70
N THR A 451 7.37 29.06 -23.48
CA THR A 451 8.17 29.98 -24.31
C THR A 451 8.46 29.38 -25.69
N MET A 452 8.71 28.06 -25.77
CA MET A 452 8.96 27.38 -27.05
C MET A 452 7.71 27.33 -27.94
N THR A 453 6.53 27.19 -27.33
CA THR A 453 5.23 27.20 -28.04
C THR A 453 4.79 28.59 -28.50
N GLY A 454 5.41 29.67 -27.99
CA GLY A 454 5.07 31.06 -28.31
C GLY A 454 5.97 31.74 -29.36
N ASN A 455 7.14 31.18 -29.69
CA ASN A 455 8.03 31.72 -30.71
C ASN A 455 7.71 31.11 -32.09
N GLU A 456 6.64 31.60 -32.71
CA GLU A 456 6.56 31.66 -34.17
C GLU A 456 7.39 32.87 -34.64
N ALA A 457 8.20 32.67 -35.69
CA ALA A 457 9.01 33.66 -36.40
C ALA A 457 10.30 34.13 -35.70
N GLY A 458 11.42 33.51 -36.06
CA GLY A 458 12.76 34.03 -35.77
C GLY A 458 13.82 33.25 -36.53
N ASP A 459 14.26 33.80 -37.65
CA ASP A 459 15.39 33.34 -38.46
C ASP A 459 16.67 33.28 -37.60
N GLU A 460 17.08 32.08 -37.18
CA GLU A 460 18.46 31.86 -36.72
C GLU A 460 19.15 30.92 -37.71
N GLU A 461 19.90 31.53 -38.63
CA GLU A 461 20.88 30.88 -39.51
C GLU A 461 21.79 29.97 -38.68
N THR A 462 21.60 28.66 -38.79
CA THR A 462 22.48 27.68 -38.14
C THR A 462 23.71 27.48 -39.03
N GLU A 463 24.90 27.72 -38.48
CA GLU A 463 26.17 27.41 -39.12
C GLU A 463 26.17 26.00 -39.73
N ALA A 464 26.66 25.88 -40.97
CA ALA A 464 26.61 24.67 -41.78
C ALA A 464 27.33 23.48 -41.10
N SER A 465 26.57 22.70 -40.34
CA SER A 465 26.96 21.36 -39.91
C SER A 465 27.15 20.48 -41.14
N THR A 466 28.30 19.80 -41.24
CA THR A 466 28.57 18.81 -42.30
C THR A 466 27.82 17.49 -42.10
N ASP A 467 27.05 17.38 -41.02
CA ASP A 467 26.18 16.24 -40.74
C ASP A 467 24.84 16.40 -41.48
N PRO A 468 24.47 15.50 -42.41
CA PRO A 468 23.22 15.58 -43.16
C PRO A 468 21.96 15.28 -42.32
N ARG A 469 22.13 14.96 -41.03
CA ARG A 469 21.03 14.73 -40.09
C ARG A 469 20.38 16.05 -39.66
N ILE A 470 19.07 15.99 -39.38
CA ILE A 470 18.38 17.09 -38.69
C ILE A 470 19.02 17.24 -37.31
N ALA A 471 19.56 18.44 -37.02
CA ALA A 471 20.24 18.69 -35.76
C ALA A 471 19.31 18.43 -34.56
N THR A 472 19.80 17.70 -33.56
CA THR A 472 19.03 17.32 -32.36
C THR A 472 18.28 18.49 -31.70
N PRO A 473 18.88 19.69 -31.48
CA PRO A 473 18.17 20.81 -30.89
C PRO A 473 17.01 21.31 -31.76
N VAL A 474 17.21 21.35 -33.09
CA VAL A 474 16.20 21.77 -34.07
C VAL A 474 15.03 20.79 -34.08
N LEU A 475 15.31 19.49 -34.08
CA LEU A 475 14.28 18.45 -34.01
C LEU A 475 13.50 18.48 -32.70
N ALA A 476 14.16 18.74 -31.58
CA ALA A 476 13.50 18.87 -30.28
C ALA A 476 12.53 20.04 -30.23
N THR A 477 12.92 21.20 -30.77
CA THR A 477 12.04 22.38 -30.89
C THR A 477 10.83 22.09 -31.79
N TYR A 478 11.08 21.52 -32.97
CA TYR A 478 10.02 21.16 -33.91
C TYR A 478 8.98 20.21 -33.29
N LEU A 479 9.43 19.12 -32.65
CA LEU A 479 8.53 18.16 -32.03
C LEU A 479 7.82 18.70 -30.78
N GLY A 480 8.48 19.58 -30.01
CA GLY A 480 7.86 20.27 -28.87
C GLY A 480 6.70 21.18 -29.29
N ASN A 481 6.81 21.82 -30.47
CA ASN A 481 5.73 22.65 -31.01
C ASN A 481 4.60 21.80 -31.60
N ARG A 482 4.93 20.73 -32.33
CA ARG A 482 3.93 19.85 -32.94
C ARG A 482 3.15 19.03 -31.91
N TYR A 483 3.80 18.59 -30.83
CA TYR A 483 3.21 17.81 -29.75
C TYR A 483 3.28 18.56 -28.43
N SER A 484 2.55 19.69 -28.33
CA SER A 484 2.60 20.61 -27.20
C SER A 484 2.19 19.98 -25.86
N ASP A 485 1.42 18.88 -25.89
CA ASP A 485 0.97 18.08 -24.75
C ASP A 485 1.96 16.95 -24.36
N ALA A 486 2.95 16.63 -25.20
CA ALA A 486 3.91 15.56 -24.94
C ALA A 486 5.02 15.95 -23.96
N GLY A 487 5.44 14.99 -23.12
CA GLY A 487 6.59 15.15 -22.22
C GLY A 487 7.93 15.23 -22.96
N TRP A 488 8.94 15.85 -22.33
CA TRP A 488 10.27 16.04 -22.92
C TRP A 488 11.05 14.71 -22.96
N SER A 489 11.52 14.31 -24.15
CA SER A 489 12.39 13.13 -24.35
C SER A 489 13.87 13.47 -24.09
N ARG A 490 14.71 12.46 -23.84
CA ARG A 490 16.16 12.65 -23.68
C ARG A 490 16.84 13.14 -24.97
N THR A 491 17.96 13.85 -24.85
CA THR A 491 18.78 14.32 -25.97
C THR A 491 19.34 13.19 -26.84
N ASP A 492 19.68 12.03 -26.25
CA ASP A 492 20.11 10.84 -26.97
C ASP A 492 18.97 10.23 -27.81
N HIS A 493 17.71 10.30 -27.36
CA HIS A 493 16.56 9.85 -28.13
C HIS A 493 16.35 10.68 -29.40
N TYR A 494 16.56 12.01 -29.32
CA TYR A 494 16.53 12.87 -30.50
C TYR A 494 17.69 12.58 -31.46
N GLY A 495 18.89 12.26 -30.94
CA GLY A 495 20.02 11.84 -31.77
C GLY A 495 19.78 10.50 -32.47
N TRP A 496 19.17 9.54 -31.78
CA TRP A 496 18.79 8.24 -32.32
C TRP A 496 17.71 8.37 -33.40
N ILE A 497 16.59 9.04 -33.12
CA ILE A 497 15.51 9.19 -34.10
C ILE A 497 15.96 10.02 -35.31
N SER A 498 16.86 11.01 -35.12
CA SER A 498 17.48 11.75 -36.22
C SER A 498 18.34 10.84 -37.12
N GLY A 499 19.02 9.84 -36.55
CA GLY A 499 19.68 8.78 -37.32
C GLY A 499 18.70 7.96 -38.15
N LEU A 500 17.54 7.57 -37.59
CA LEU A 500 16.50 6.84 -38.33
C LEU A 500 15.87 7.67 -39.45
N LEU A 501 15.67 8.97 -39.23
CA LEU A 501 15.20 9.89 -40.26
C LEU A 501 16.16 9.91 -41.46
N LEU A 502 17.47 9.96 -41.21
CA LEU A 502 18.48 9.87 -42.26
C LEU A 502 18.42 8.53 -43.01
N GLU A 503 18.26 7.39 -42.31
CA GLU A 503 18.10 6.08 -42.97
C GLU A 503 16.83 6.00 -43.85
N LEU A 504 15.78 6.76 -43.51
CA LEU A 504 14.58 6.90 -44.34
C LEU A 504 14.77 7.86 -45.53
N GLY A 505 15.86 8.63 -45.53
CA GLY A 505 16.14 9.68 -46.51
C GLY A 505 15.53 11.03 -46.15
N ILE A 506 15.10 11.24 -44.90
CA ILE A 506 14.54 12.50 -44.40
C ILE A 506 15.67 13.30 -43.76
N THR A 507 16.03 14.42 -44.40
CA THR A 507 17.18 15.25 -44.01
C THR A 507 16.80 16.69 -43.65
N SER A 508 15.55 17.08 -43.88
CA SER A 508 15.04 18.42 -43.56
C SER A 508 13.72 18.39 -42.77
N LEU A 509 13.41 19.49 -42.08
CA LEU A 509 12.13 19.65 -41.38
C LEU A 509 10.93 19.70 -42.34
N ASP A 510 11.09 20.22 -43.55
CA ASP A 510 10.02 20.29 -44.55
C ASP A 510 9.63 18.89 -45.05
N GLU A 511 10.61 18.03 -45.32
CA GLU A 511 10.40 16.61 -45.64
C GLU A 511 9.73 15.88 -44.50
N LEU A 512 10.18 16.12 -43.26
CA LEU A 512 9.58 15.53 -42.07
C LEU A 512 8.14 15.99 -41.87
N THR A 513 7.86 17.28 -42.05
CA THR A 513 6.51 17.85 -41.94
C THR A 513 5.59 17.23 -42.99
N SER A 514 6.06 17.13 -44.23
CA SER A 514 5.33 16.49 -45.33
C SER A 514 4.96 15.05 -45.02
N VAL A 515 5.84 14.28 -44.36
CA VAL A 515 5.56 12.92 -43.90
C VAL A 515 4.53 12.93 -42.77
N LEU A 516 4.73 13.75 -41.74
CA LEU A 516 3.86 13.78 -40.56
C LEU A 516 2.46 14.33 -40.84
N ASP A 517 2.27 15.14 -41.87
CA ASP A 517 0.95 15.64 -42.28
C ASP A 517 0.11 14.59 -43.02
N THR A 518 0.72 13.46 -43.43
CA THR A 518 -0.02 12.33 -44.02
C THR A 518 -0.69 11.42 -42.97
N VAL A 519 -0.42 11.62 -41.68
CA VAL A 519 -0.95 10.77 -40.60
C VAL A 519 -1.89 11.52 -39.67
N ASP A 520 -2.94 10.83 -39.21
CA ASP A 520 -3.77 11.27 -38.10
C ASP A 520 -3.11 10.86 -36.78
N ALA A 521 -2.44 11.83 -36.13
CA ALA A 521 -1.74 11.62 -34.86
C ALA A 521 -2.69 11.16 -33.73
N ASP A 522 -3.95 11.63 -33.73
CA ASP A 522 -4.92 11.23 -32.71
C ASP A 522 -5.41 9.80 -32.95
N ALA A 523 -5.58 9.39 -34.20
CA ALA A 523 -5.89 7.98 -34.54
C ALA A 523 -4.75 7.05 -34.14
N ILE A 524 -3.49 7.44 -34.38
CA ILE A 524 -2.31 6.69 -33.95
C ILE A 524 -2.28 6.56 -32.42
N ASN A 525 -2.52 7.65 -31.69
CA ASN A 525 -2.56 7.63 -30.23
C ASN A 525 -3.67 6.71 -29.70
N ARG A 526 -4.87 6.75 -30.31
CA ARG A 526 -5.97 5.83 -30.00
C ARG A 526 -5.62 4.38 -30.29
N ALA A 527 -5.01 4.11 -31.44
CA ALA A 527 -4.59 2.76 -31.87
C ALA A 527 -3.52 2.16 -30.94
N MET A 528 -2.60 2.98 -30.48
CA MET A 528 -1.58 2.57 -29.52
C MET A 528 -2.15 2.36 -28.12
N GLY A 529 -3.32 2.92 -27.83
CA GLY A 529 -4.00 2.76 -26.55
C GLY A 529 -3.28 3.48 -25.42
N TYR A 530 -2.60 4.58 -25.72
CA TYR A 530 -1.85 5.33 -24.72
C TYR A 530 -2.79 5.86 -23.64
N ARG A 531 -2.57 5.42 -22.39
CA ARG A 531 -3.29 5.95 -21.22
C ARG A 531 -2.79 7.33 -20.79
N TYR A 532 -1.61 7.74 -21.28
CA TYR A 532 -0.97 9.03 -21.04
C TYR A 532 -0.37 9.61 -22.33
N PRO A 533 -0.15 10.94 -22.43
CA PRO A 533 0.51 11.54 -23.57
C PRO A 533 1.91 10.93 -23.79
N ALA A 534 2.09 10.15 -24.85
CA ALA A 534 3.41 9.63 -25.22
C ALA A 534 4.40 10.78 -25.47
N GLY A 535 5.67 10.59 -25.11
CA GLY A 535 6.72 11.58 -25.34
C GLY A 535 6.86 11.95 -26.83
N ALA A 536 7.39 13.14 -27.11
CA ALA A 536 7.39 13.70 -28.46
C ALA A 536 8.16 12.81 -29.48
N VAL A 537 9.29 12.23 -29.07
CA VAL A 537 10.06 11.29 -29.90
C VAL A 537 9.28 9.99 -30.13
N ARG A 538 8.52 9.52 -29.13
CA ARG A 538 7.73 8.29 -29.26
C ARG A 538 6.61 8.46 -30.27
N ARG A 539 5.91 9.61 -30.24
CA ARG A 539 4.88 9.94 -31.23
C ARG A 539 5.44 10.07 -32.63
N LEU A 540 6.61 10.69 -32.78
CA LEU A 540 7.32 10.70 -34.06
C LEU A 540 7.61 9.26 -34.52
N ASP A 541 8.13 8.42 -33.64
CA ASP A 541 8.43 7.02 -33.92
C ASP A 541 7.20 6.20 -34.35
N ASP A 542 6.03 6.43 -33.74
CA ASP A 542 4.75 5.84 -34.19
C ASP A 542 4.30 6.37 -35.55
N ALA A 543 4.42 7.68 -35.78
CA ALA A 543 4.06 8.28 -37.06
C ALA A 543 4.91 7.70 -38.20
N LEU A 544 6.23 7.58 -38.00
CA LEU A 544 7.12 6.95 -38.97
C LEU A 544 6.78 5.47 -39.17
N LEU A 545 6.47 4.74 -38.09
CA LEU A 545 6.04 3.34 -38.19
C LEU A 545 4.72 3.21 -38.97
N ALA A 546 3.76 4.11 -38.76
CA ALA A 546 2.48 4.12 -39.47
C ALA A 546 2.66 4.39 -40.98
N VAL A 547 3.52 5.35 -41.35
CA VAL A 547 3.77 5.71 -42.75
C VAL A 547 4.59 4.64 -43.47
N PHE A 548 5.71 4.21 -42.88
CA PHE A 548 6.70 3.39 -43.58
C PHE A 548 6.56 1.88 -43.29
N GLY A 549 5.77 1.48 -42.28
CA GLY A 549 5.43 0.09 -41.98
C GLY A 549 6.65 -0.85 -41.94
N ASP A 550 6.61 -1.90 -42.77
CA ASP A 550 7.68 -2.91 -42.86
C ASP A 550 9.04 -2.33 -43.31
N ARG A 551 9.06 -1.17 -44.00
CA ARG A 551 10.32 -0.47 -44.31
C ARG A 551 10.95 0.11 -43.05
N TYR A 552 10.16 0.69 -42.15
CA TYR A 552 10.64 1.22 -40.87
C TYR A 552 11.20 0.12 -39.96
N LEU A 553 10.49 -1.01 -39.90
CA LEU A 553 10.90 -2.20 -39.13
C LEU A 553 12.28 -2.72 -39.51
N ARG A 554 12.65 -2.62 -40.79
CA ARG A 554 13.91 -3.16 -41.33
C ARG A 554 15.09 -2.19 -41.29
N LEU A 555 14.90 -0.97 -40.76
CA LEU A 555 16.00 -0.02 -40.58
C LEU A 555 17.08 -0.60 -39.67
N HIS A 556 18.33 -0.27 -39.95
CA HIS A 556 19.48 -0.78 -39.21
C HIS A 556 19.39 -0.35 -37.74
N GLY A 557 19.06 0.92 -37.47
CA GLY A 557 18.84 1.43 -36.12
C GLY A 557 17.68 0.78 -35.35
N ASN A 558 16.83 -0.02 -36.00
CA ASN A 558 15.69 -0.73 -35.40
C ASN A 558 15.95 -2.22 -35.15
N ALA A 559 17.12 -2.77 -35.50
CA ALA A 559 17.40 -4.21 -35.45
C ALA A 559 17.16 -4.86 -34.07
N HIS A 560 17.39 -4.13 -32.98
CA HIS A 560 17.23 -4.62 -31.61
C HIS A 560 15.76 -4.59 -31.09
N ARG A 561 14.85 -3.95 -31.82
CA ARG A 561 13.45 -3.67 -31.40
C ARG A 561 12.40 -4.12 -32.41
N VAL A 562 12.77 -4.97 -33.37
CA VAL A 562 11.87 -5.49 -34.42
C VAL A 562 10.62 -6.14 -33.83
N GLY A 563 10.75 -6.94 -32.77
CA GLY A 563 9.60 -7.60 -32.12
C GLY A 563 8.57 -6.59 -31.59
N LEU A 564 9.03 -5.60 -30.83
CA LEU A 564 8.19 -4.53 -30.26
C LEU A 564 7.52 -3.70 -31.37
N LEU A 565 8.28 -3.34 -32.40
CA LEU A 565 7.77 -2.62 -33.56
C LEU A 565 6.73 -3.42 -34.35
N ALA A 566 6.89 -4.74 -34.44
CA ALA A 566 5.96 -5.59 -35.17
C ALA A 566 4.60 -5.65 -34.46
N ASP A 567 4.61 -5.71 -33.13
CA ASP A 567 3.37 -5.69 -32.34
C ASP A 567 2.68 -4.33 -32.39
N ARG A 568 3.45 -3.23 -32.37
CA ARG A 568 2.92 -1.88 -32.60
C ARG A 568 2.33 -1.71 -34.00
N LEU A 569 3.00 -2.22 -35.04
CA LEU A 569 2.49 -2.16 -36.40
C LEU A 569 1.19 -2.97 -36.55
N LYS A 570 1.07 -4.12 -35.86
CA LYS A 570 -0.21 -4.86 -35.80
C LYS A 570 -1.31 -4.02 -35.16
N ARG A 571 -1.03 -3.31 -34.05
CA ARG A 571 -2.01 -2.42 -33.40
C ARG A 571 -2.48 -1.32 -34.36
N LEU A 572 -1.57 -0.67 -35.07
CA LEU A 572 -1.89 0.36 -36.08
C LEU A 572 -2.77 -0.19 -37.20
N ARG A 573 -2.46 -1.39 -37.71
CA ARG A 573 -3.22 -2.03 -38.80
C ARG A 573 -4.60 -2.54 -38.38
N ASN A 574 -4.85 -2.74 -37.09
CA ASN A 574 -6.11 -3.27 -36.58
C ASN A 574 -7.19 -2.19 -36.33
N VAL A 575 -6.89 -0.91 -36.53
CA VAL A 575 -7.85 0.19 -36.30
C VAL A 575 -8.68 0.54 -37.54
N ASP A 576 -8.26 0.08 -38.73
CA ASP A 576 -8.96 0.31 -40.00
C ASP A 576 -9.97 -0.80 -40.39
N ASN A 577 -10.40 -1.65 -39.44
CA ASN A 577 -11.41 -2.72 -39.67
C ASN A 577 -12.63 -2.59 -38.75
#